data_AF-A0A5N9CXF1-F1
#
_entry.id   AF-A0A5N9CXF1-F1
#
_cell.length_a   1.000
_cell.length_b   1.000
_cell.length_c   1.000
_cell.angle_alpha   90.00
_cell.angle_beta   90.00
_cell.angle_gamma   90.00
#
_symmetry.space_group_name_H-M   'P 1'
#
loop_
_entity.id
_entity.type
_entity.pdbx_description
1 polymer ?
#
loop_
_entity_poly.entity_id
_entity_poly.type
_entity_poly.pdbx_seq_one_letter_code
_entity_poly.pdbx_strand_id
1 'polypeptide(L)'
;MATLAVEVVYRGIFQRTLARNIVRQIVFAARKDGKIGTAFGRYSDSPERNGIPAKQFAIVCDTALELEESLAVYEAKAVDVTINVDDAMCKGIESWAWYGLQPINELTKSGGTLIVTSRQDADSLIEDIHQKDTPYDLAIIPSTVSFSGLWVYKDDHTDMRILGTLCKVCPELVSLEAMLESIQEQTDNSTKVASVQRAHDRTTTRLVEPGEGNSETPFSFDMPGWKTMEEGLVIRGLPEGTGFRGGDEGYQPGRSEVFKKWSTRSMRPVINFDTCIKCTLCWLQCPDTCFDVTPDGLYDANMESCCGCGVCEAVCPVPDCVTMVSEAEFNDNNSQWDAWTADKDGYNKWMTVLVDQTKTETRTHGFHHVGGYDEEITATEEA
;
A
#
# COMPACT_ATOMS: atom_id res chain seq x y z
N MET A 1 24.54 22.17 6.38
CA MET A 1 24.42 20.76 6.72
C MET A 1 23.06 20.33 6.26
N ALA A 2 22.96 19.82 5.04
CA ALA A 2 21.70 19.42 4.43
C ALA A 2 21.69 17.89 4.29
N THR A 3 21.34 17.20 5.37
CA THR A 3 20.95 15.79 5.29
C THR A 3 19.51 15.74 4.83
N LEU A 4 19.30 15.23 3.63
CA LEU A 4 17.99 15.08 3.02
C LEU A 4 17.65 13.60 2.94
N ALA A 5 16.42 13.26 3.33
CA ALA A 5 15.97 11.88 3.41
C ALA A 5 14.65 11.71 2.66
N VAL A 6 14.52 10.56 2.02
CA VAL A 6 13.31 10.12 1.33
C VAL A 6 12.94 8.75 1.86
N GLU A 7 11.66 8.53 2.18
CA GLU A 7 11.12 7.18 2.34
C GLU A 7 10.28 6.80 1.12
N VAL A 8 10.34 5.54 0.72
CA VAL A 8 9.45 4.92 -0.26
C VAL A 8 8.69 3.83 0.46
N VAL A 9 7.38 4.04 0.59
CA VAL A 9 6.43 3.10 1.19
C VAL A 9 5.76 2.31 0.07
N TYR A 10 5.83 0.98 0.16
CA TYR A 10 5.44 0.07 -0.92
C TYR A 10 4.83 -1.23 -0.39
N ARG A 11 4.08 -1.93 -1.24
CA ARG A 11 3.59 -3.28 -0.94
C ARG A 11 4.70 -4.32 -1.06
N GLY A 12 5.01 -4.98 0.04
CA GLY A 12 6.05 -6.02 0.13
C GLY A 12 5.88 -7.08 -0.96
N ILE A 13 7.00 -7.55 -1.51
CA ILE A 13 7.11 -8.43 -2.68
C ILE A 13 6.58 -7.81 -3.98
N PHE A 14 5.35 -7.29 -4.01
CA PHE A 14 4.69 -6.81 -5.21
C PHE A 14 5.32 -5.56 -5.82
N GLN A 15 5.94 -4.73 -4.99
CA GLN A 15 6.51 -3.44 -5.39
C GLN A 15 7.96 -3.28 -4.95
N ARG A 16 8.58 -4.35 -4.45
CA ARG A 16 9.95 -4.32 -3.91
C ARG A 16 10.98 -3.82 -4.93
N THR A 17 10.89 -4.31 -6.16
CA THR A 17 11.82 -3.91 -7.22
C THR A 17 11.61 -2.46 -7.62
N LEU A 18 10.35 -1.99 -7.68
CA LEU A 18 10.00 -0.60 -7.93
C LEU A 18 10.61 0.33 -6.88
N ALA A 19 10.35 0.07 -5.60
CA ALA A 19 10.89 0.86 -4.49
C ALA A 19 12.42 0.89 -4.49
N ARG A 20 13.06 -0.27 -4.72
CA ARG A 20 14.51 -0.40 -4.83
C ARG A 20 15.10 0.42 -5.97
N ASN A 21 14.46 0.42 -7.14
CA ASN A 21 14.92 1.19 -8.28
C ASN A 21 14.84 2.69 -7.98
N ILE A 22 13.76 3.15 -7.36
CA ILE A 22 13.59 4.56 -6.94
C ILE A 22 14.73 4.99 -6.01
N VAL A 23 14.91 4.32 -4.86
CA VAL A 23 15.93 4.75 -3.87
C VAL A 23 17.36 4.66 -4.39
N ARG A 24 17.67 3.66 -5.23
CA ARG A 24 19.00 3.54 -5.86
C ARG A 24 19.24 4.65 -6.87
N GLN A 25 18.23 4.97 -7.67
CA GLN A 25 18.36 5.99 -8.70
C GLN A 25 18.54 7.38 -8.09
N ILE A 26 17.90 7.67 -6.96
CA ILE A 26 18.16 8.88 -6.16
C ILE A 26 19.64 8.99 -5.81
N VAL A 27 20.24 7.91 -5.27
CA VAL A 27 21.66 7.92 -4.86
C VAL A 27 22.60 8.05 -6.06
N PHE A 28 22.29 7.40 -7.19
CA PHE A 28 23.10 7.51 -8.40
C PHE A 28 23.06 8.92 -8.99
N ALA A 29 21.88 9.54 -9.04
CA ALA A 29 21.73 10.89 -9.51
C ALA A 29 22.36 11.91 -8.54
N ALA A 30 22.22 11.73 -7.23
CA ALA A 30 22.87 12.61 -6.24
C ALA A 30 24.41 12.69 -6.42
N ARG A 31 25.06 11.60 -6.85
CA ARG A 31 26.50 11.60 -7.15
C ARG A 31 26.87 12.49 -8.32
N LYS A 32 25.97 12.70 -9.28
CA LYS A 32 26.17 13.62 -10.41
C LYS A 32 26.15 15.07 -9.95
N ASP A 33 25.38 15.39 -8.92
CA ASP A 33 25.41 16.68 -8.21
C ASP A 33 26.61 16.84 -7.26
N GLY A 34 27.54 15.89 -7.23
CA GLY A 34 28.69 15.92 -6.32
C GLY A 34 28.36 15.60 -4.86
N LYS A 35 27.14 15.12 -4.59
CA LYS A 35 26.71 14.69 -3.25
C LYS A 35 27.02 13.21 -3.03
N ILE A 36 26.87 12.78 -1.80
CA ILE A 36 26.96 11.36 -1.43
C ILE A 36 25.64 10.88 -0.86
N GLY A 37 25.37 9.58 -0.98
CA GLY A 37 24.14 9.02 -0.43
C GLY A 37 24.20 7.53 -0.22
N THR A 38 23.21 7.03 0.51
CA THR A 38 22.98 5.62 0.80
C THR A 38 21.52 5.28 0.59
N ALA A 39 21.25 4.02 0.26
CA ALA A 39 19.90 3.49 0.16
C ALA A 39 19.82 2.15 0.89
N PHE A 40 18.78 1.97 1.69
CA PHE A 40 18.58 0.76 2.50
C PHE A 40 17.10 0.50 2.76
N GLY A 41 16.75 -0.76 2.98
CA GLY A 41 15.41 -1.16 3.43
C GLY A 41 15.32 -1.11 4.95
N ARG A 42 14.13 -0.85 5.49
CA ARG A 42 13.87 -0.97 6.93
C ARG A 42 14.06 -2.41 7.35
N TYR A 43 15.01 -2.66 8.26
CA TYR A 43 15.39 -4.02 8.63
C TYR A 43 14.22 -4.86 9.18
N SER A 44 13.34 -4.23 9.96
CA SER A 44 12.17 -4.89 10.56
C SER A 44 11.17 -5.41 9.52
N ASP A 45 11.17 -4.88 8.29
CA ASP A 45 10.29 -5.38 7.23
C ASP A 45 10.81 -6.69 6.62
N SER A 46 12.02 -7.13 6.95
CA SER A 46 12.64 -8.34 6.39
C SER A 46 12.43 -9.58 7.26
N PRO A 47 12.00 -10.73 6.71
CA PRO A 47 11.64 -10.94 5.31
C PRO A 47 10.29 -10.32 4.95
N GLU A 48 10.21 -9.68 3.77
CA GLU A 48 8.97 -9.10 3.26
C GLU A 48 7.87 -10.15 3.04
N ARG A 49 6.60 -9.72 3.02
CA ARG A 49 5.42 -10.54 2.74
C ARG A 49 4.58 -9.87 1.67
N ASN A 50 3.83 -10.67 0.92
CA ASN A 50 2.93 -10.17 -0.13
C ASN A 50 1.94 -9.15 0.44
N GLY A 51 1.93 -7.93 -0.11
CA GLY A 51 0.94 -6.90 0.22
C GLY A 51 1.16 -6.17 1.56
N ILE A 52 1.96 -6.72 2.48
CA ILE A 52 2.25 -6.03 3.74
C ILE A 52 3.13 -4.81 3.44
N PRO A 53 2.75 -3.60 3.92
CA PRO A 53 3.56 -2.40 3.75
C PRO A 53 5.00 -2.57 4.23
N ALA A 54 5.94 -2.06 3.43
CA ALA A 54 7.36 -2.02 3.73
C ALA A 54 7.96 -0.67 3.33
N LYS A 55 9.14 -0.36 3.86
CA LYS A 55 9.84 0.91 3.61
C LYS A 55 11.25 0.73 3.09
N GLN A 56 11.63 1.55 2.11
CA GLN A 56 13.02 1.80 1.76
C GLN A 56 13.34 3.27 1.91
N PHE A 57 14.59 3.58 2.20
CA PHE A 57 15.07 4.94 2.41
C PHE A 57 16.18 5.26 1.42
N ALA A 58 16.23 6.52 0.99
CA ALA A 58 17.39 7.13 0.37
C ALA A 58 17.79 8.34 1.23
N ILE A 59 19.06 8.42 1.61
CA ILE A 59 19.62 9.55 2.36
C ILE A 59 20.75 10.14 1.53
N VAL A 60 20.70 11.46 1.32
CA VAL A 60 21.67 12.23 0.55
C VAL A 60 22.24 13.32 1.45
N CYS A 61 23.56 13.46 1.43
CA CYS A 61 24.32 14.41 2.24
C CYS A 61 25.40 15.11 1.39
N ASP A 62 25.88 16.25 1.87
CA ASP A 62 27.00 16.97 1.25
C ASP A 62 28.35 16.35 1.63
N THR A 63 28.44 15.71 2.81
CA THR A 63 29.71 15.21 3.36
C THR A 63 29.64 13.78 3.93
N ALA A 64 30.78 13.09 3.91
CA ALA A 64 30.92 11.72 4.43
C ALA A 64 30.53 11.59 5.92
N LEU A 65 30.90 12.60 6.71
CA LEU A 65 30.61 12.62 8.14
C LEU A 65 29.11 12.64 8.42
N GLU A 66 28.35 13.46 7.68
CA GLU A 66 26.88 13.51 7.78
C GLU A 66 26.24 12.17 7.38
N LEU A 67 26.79 11.50 6.37
CA LEU A 67 26.30 10.19 5.95
C LEU A 67 26.56 9.11 7.02
N GLU A 68 27.71 9.13 7.68
CA GLU A 68 28.05 8.15 8.72
C GLU A 68 27.05 8.16 9.89
N GLU A 69 26.56 9.33 10.30
CA GLU A 69 25.53 9.45 11.33
C GLU A 69 24.22 8.76 10.93
N SER A 70 23.89 8.80 9.63
CA SER A 70 22.67 8.19 9.08
C SER A 70 22.78 6.68 8.85
N LEU A 71 24.00 6.13 8.79
CA LEU A 71 24.22 4.68 8.57
C LEU A 71 23.97 3.84 9.83
N ALA A 72 23.87 4.48 11.01
CA ALA A 72 23.69 3.81 12.29
C ALA A 72 22.22 3.68 12.74
N VAL A 73 21.25 3.99 11.86
CA VAL A 73 19.81 3.91 12.18
C VAL A 73 19.10 2.89 11.29
N TYR A 74 18.06 2.24 11.84
CA TYR A 74 17.23 1.28 11.09
C TYR A 74 16.16 1.95 10.22
N GLU A 75 15.80 3.19 10.54
CA GLU A 75 14.88 4.03 9.78
C GLU A 75 15.18 5.51 10.03
N ALA A 76 14.92 6.36 9.04
CA ALA A 76 14.92 7.81 9.26
C ALA A 76 13.71 8.21 10.11
N LYS A 77 13.87 9.14 11.05
CA LYS A 77 12.77 9.63 11.90
C LYS A 77 12.00 10.80 11.31
N ALA A 78 12.56 11.44 10.29
CA ALA A 78 11.97 12.57 9.60
C ALA A 78 12.53 12.62 8.17
N VAL A 79 11.66 12.77 7.18
CA VAL A 79 12.00 12.76 5.75
C VAL A 79 11.45 14.00 5.04
N ASP A 80 12.19 14.48 4.06
CA ASP A 80 11.83 15.63 3.24
C ASP A 80 10.74 15.25 2.22
N VAL A 81 10.78 13.99 1.76
CA VAL A 81 9.76 13.44 0.87
C VAL A 81 9.36 12.02 1.32
N THR A 82 8.05 11.80 1.44
CA THR A 82 7.47 10.46 1.55
C THR A 82 6.88 10.09 0.19
N ILE A 83 7.23 8.91 -0.33
CA ILE A 83 6.71 8.40 -1.60
C ILE A 83 5.85 7.18 -1.31
N ASN A 84 4.55 7.30 -1.51
CA ASN A 84 3.59 6.22 -1.40
C ASN A 84 3.24 5.66 -2.80
N VAL A 85 3.56 4.40 -3.07
CA VAL A 85 3.33 3.78 -4.40
C VAL A 85 2.05 2.95 -4.50
N ASP A 86 1.15 3.08 -3.52
CA ASP A 86 -0.21 2.52 -3.52
C ASP A 86 -1.11 3.38 -2.60
N ASP A 87 -2.13 4.02 -3.16
CA ASP A 87 -2.97 4.98 -2.46
C ASP A 87 -3.80 4.36 -1.32
N ALA A 88 -4.09 3.07 -1.34
CA ALA A 88 -4.76 2.41 -0.23
C ALA A 88 -3.95 2.46 1.07
N MET A 89 -2.62 2.66 1.00
CA MET A 89 -1.78 2.89 2.19
C MET A 89 -1.97 4.27 2.83
N CYS A 90 -2.69 5.21 2.18
CA CYS A 90 -3.08 6.48 2.80
C CYS A 90 -3.96 6.26 4.04
N LYS A 91 -4.78 5.20 4.03
CA LYS A 91 -5.60 4.72 5.15
C LYS A 91 -4.79 4.19 6.34
N GLY A 92 -3.46 4.22 6.24
CA GLY A 92 -2.53 3.80 7.27
C GLY A 92 -1.76 2.55 6.89
N ILE A 93 -0.59 2.40 7.50
CA ILE A 93 0.34 1.30 7.26
C ILE A 93 0.63 0.55 8.56
N GLU A 94 0.68 -0.77 8.48
CA GLU A 94 1.13 -1.63 9.57
C GLU A 94 2.16 -2.61 8.99
N SER A 95 3.41 -2.49 9.47
CA SER A 95 4.46 -3.44 9.11
C SER A 95 4.28 -4.73 9.88
N TRP A 96 4.68 -5.86 9.31
CA TRP A 96 4.56 -7.16 9.99
C TRP A 96 5.40 -7.26 11.28
N ALA A 97 6.41 -6.40 11.46
CA ALA A 97 7.24 -6.36 12.66
C ALA A 97 6.83 -5.25 13.65
N TRP A 98 5.75 -4.54 13.36
CA TRP A 98 5.20 -3.49 14.20
C TRP A 98 3.75 -3.84 14.54
N TYR A 99 3.31 -3.39 15.71
CA TYR A 99 1.94 -3.52 16.15
C TYR A 99 1.34 -2.14 16.26
N GLY A 100 0.27 -1.88 15.52
CA GLY A 100 -0.40 -0.60 15.46
C GLY A 100 -0.29 0.05 14.08
N LEU A 101 -1.29 0.87 13.79
CA LEU A 101 -1.39 1.59 12.53
C LEU A 101 -0.54 2.87 12.60
N GLN A 102 0.24 3.11 11.55
CA GLN A 102 1.02 4.32 11.36
C GLN A 102 0.41 5.18 10.24
N PRO A 103 0.27 6.50 10.43
CA PRO A 103 -0.05 7.42 9.34
C PRO A 103 0.98 7.36 8.20
N ILE A 104 0.51 7.44 6.95
CA ILE A 104 1.42 7.47 5.79
C ILE A 104 2.34 8.71 5.81
N ASN A 105 1.88 9.81 6.41
CA ASN A 105 2.56 11.09 6.51
C ASN A 105 3.36 11.25 7.83
N GLU A 106 3.51 10.19 8.64
CA GLU A 106 4.12 10.26 9.97
C GLU A 106 5.52 10.86 9.92
N LEU A 107 6.37 10.36 9.02
CA LEU A 107 7.77 10.78 8.91
C LEU A 107 7.96 12.04 8.06
N THR A 108 6.96 12.47 7.28
CA THR A 108 7.08 13.67 6.45
C THR A 108 7.29 14.90 7.33
N LYS A 109 8.36 15.67 7.07
CA LYS A 109 8.68 16.91 7.78
C LYS A 109 7.62 17.99 7.52
N SER A 110 7.54 18.98 8.41
CA SER A 110 6.80 20.22 8.14
C SER A 110 7.33 20.88 6.87
N GLY A 111 6.45 21.19 5.92
CA GLY A 111 6.80 21.72 4.60
C GLY A 111 7.48 20.70 3.67
N GLY A 112 7.56 19.42 4.06
CA GLY A 112 7.95 18.33 3.17
C GLY A 112 6.82 17.93 2.22
N THR A 113 7.06 16.91 1.39
CA THR A 113 6.07 16.46 0.39
C THR A 113 5.72 14.98 0.54
N LEU A 114 4.43 14.67 0.48
CA LEU A 114 3.90 13.34 0.27
C LEU A 114 3.58 13.17 -1.22
N ILE A 115 4.31 12.29 -1.92
CA ILE A 115 4.02 11.88 -3.29
C ILE A 115 3.17 10.61 -3.25
N VAL A 116 2.03 10.58 -3.94
CA VAL A 116 1.15 9.40 -4.01
C VAL A 116 0.88 9.01 -5.45
N THR A 117 1.05 7.73 -5.80
CA THR A 117 0.53 7.21 -7.08
C THR A 117 -0.94 6.85 -6.93
N SER A 118 -1.84 7.56 -7.60
CA SER A 118 -3.29 7.36 -7.47
C SER A 118 -4.04 7.83 -8.72
N ARG A 119 -5.28 7.36 -8.89
CA ARG A 119 -6.27 7.96 -9.81
C ARG A 119 -7.23 8.92 -9.12
N GLN A 120 -7.25 8.93 -7.79
CA GLN A 120 -8.09 9.80 -6.99
C GLN A 120 -7.59 11.25 -7.08
N ASP A 121 -8.50 12.20 -6.89
CA ASP A 121 -8.12 13.59 -6.67
C ASP A 121 -7.57 13.80 -5.25
N ALA A 122 -7.02 14.99 -5.03
CA ALA A 122 -6.33 15.31 -3.79
C ALA A 122 -7.28 15.40 -2.58
N ASP A 123 -8.49 15.91 -2.76
CA ASP A 123 -9.42 16.04 -1.64
C ASP A 123 -9.92 14.65 -1.20
N SER A 124 -10.22 13.77 -2.17
CA SER A 124 -10.57 12.37 -1.90
C SER A 124 -9.46 11.61 -1.18
N LEU A 125 -8.19 11.75 -1.61
CA LEU A 125 -7.07 11.13 -0.91
C LEU A 125 -6.87 11.67 0.50
N ILE A 126 -7.10 12.96 0.71
CA ILE A 126 -6.94 13.57 2.03
C ILE A 126 -7.95 13.00 3.02
N GLU A 127 -9.15 12.63 2.59
CA GLU A 127 -10.13 11.93 3.45
C GLU A 127 -9.58 10.62 4.03
N ASP A 128 -8.65 9.95 3.33
CA ASP A 128 -7.99 8.73 3.80
C ASP A 128 -6.75 9.01 4.66
N ILE A 129 -6.06 10.13 4.43
CA ILE A 129 -4.80 10.45 5.11
C ILE A 129 -5.07 11.01 6.50
N HIS A 130 -4.49 10.38 7.52
CA HIS A 130 -4.58 10.84 8.90
C HIS A 130 -4.07 12.27 9.08
N GLN A 131 -4.77 13.03 9.92
CA GLN A 131 -4.41 14.41 10.26
C GLN A 131 -2.99 14.52 10.82
N LYS A 132 -2.32 15.62 10.48
CA LYS A 132 -1.01 15.98 10.98
C LYS A 132 -1.03 17.41 11.52
N ASP A 133 -0.33 17.65 12.62
CA ASP A 133 -0.27 18.98 13.25
C ASP A 133 0.59 20.00 12.48
N THR A 134 1.35 19.54 11.48
CA THR A 134 2.25 20.37 10.68
C THR A 134 1.87 20.28 9.21
N PRO A 135 1.95 21.40 8.45
CA PRO A 135 1.60 21.41 7.04
C PRO A 135 2.60 20.59 6.22
N TYR A 136 2.12 20.03 5.11
CA TYR A 136 2.93 19.36 4.09
C TYR A 136 2.28 19.49 2.71
N ASP A 137 3.05 19.29 1.65
CA ASP A 137 2.53 19.29 0.29
C ASP A 137 2.12 17.88 -0.15
N LEU A 138 0.99 17.74 -0.85
CA LEU A 138 0.57 16.52 -1.52
C LEU A 138 0.80 16.65 -3.03
N ALA A 139 1.56 15.73 -3.61
CA ALA A 139 1.73 15.59 -5.05
C ALA A 139 1.16 14.25 -5.52
N ILE A 140 0.32 14.27 -6.54
CA ILE A 140 -0.31 13.05 -7.09
C ILE A 140 0.30 12.75 -8.44
N ILE A 141 0.67 11.49 -8.63
CA ILE A 141 1.07 10.94 -9.92
C ILE A 141 -0.10 10.11 -10.43
N PRO A 142 -0.83 10.59 -11.46
CA PRO A 142 -1.95 9.85 -12.04
C PRO A 142 -1.48 8.47 -12.53
N SER A 143 -1.86 7.41 -11.80
CA SER A 143 -1.44 6.04 -12.08
C SER A 143 -2.36 5.03 -11.44
N THR A 144 -2.49 3.85 -12.06
CA THR A 144 -2.90 2.64 -11.36
C THR A 144 -1.73 2.11 -10.53
N VAL A 145 -2.03 1.25 -9.56
CA VAL A 145 -1.00 0.59 -8.75
C VAL A 145 -0.11 -0.28 -9.66
N SER A 146 1.20 -0.12 -9.52
CA SER A 146 2.19 -0.87 -10.30
C SER A 146 2.61 -2.12 -9.54
N PHE A 147 1.93 -3.24 -9.79
CA PHE A 147 2.27 -4.53 -9.18
C PHE A 147 3.07 -5.43 -10.10
N SER A 148 4.07 -6.09 -9.50
CA SER A 148 4.89 -7.11 -10.13
C SER A 148 5.03 -8.35 -9.23
N GLY A 149 5.54 -9.45 -9.77
CA GLY A 149 5.85 -10.64 -8.96
C GLY A 149 7.23 -10.53 -8.31
N LEU A 150 7.58 -11.49 -7.43
CA LEU A 150 8.88 -11.56 -6.76
C LEU A 150 10.09 -11.49 -7.72
N TRP A 151 9.93 -12.08 -8.92
CA TRP A 151 10.96 -12.26 -9.93
C TRP A 151 10.81 -11.39 -11.16
N VAL A 152 9.80 -10.51 -11.18
CA VAL A 152 9.49 -9.72 -12.37
C VAL A 152 9.33 -8.26 -11.99
N TYR A 153 9.63 -7.37 -12.93
CA TYR A 153 9.49 -5.94 -12.78
C TYR A 153 8.52 -5.41 -13.84
N LYS A 154 7.52 -4.64 -13.42
CA LYS A 154 6.61 -3.93 -14.32
C LYS A 154 7.25 -2.62 -14.72
N ASP A 155 7.81 -2.58 -15.93
CA ASP A 155 8.43 -1.37 -16.47
C ASP A 155 7.39 -0.42 -17.09
N ASP A 156 6.42 0.02 -16.28
CA ASP A 156 5.35 0.95 -16.68
C ASP A 156 5.72 2.44 -16.45
N HIS A 157 7.01 2.70 -16.25
CA HIS A 157 7.58 4.02 -15.97
C HIS A 157 7.02 4.70 -14.70
N THR A 158 6.45 3.95 -13.75
CA THR A 158 6.03 4.51 -12.45
C THR A 158 7.21 5.10 -11.68
N ASP A 159 8.35 4.41 -11.63
CA ASP A 159 9.60 4.93 -11.05
C ASP A 159 10.06 6.23 -11.73
N MET A 160 10.05 6.28 -13.06
CA MET A 160 10.47 7.46 -13.83
C MET A 160 9.59 8.68 -13.51
N ARG A 161 8.27 8.48 -13.43
CA ARG A 161 7.33 9.55 -13.07
C ARG A 161 7.54 10.03 -11.63
N ILE A 162 7.79 9.11 -10.70
CA ILE A 162 8.14 9.42 -9.31
C ILE A 162 9.42 10.24 -9.23
N LEU A 163 10.48 9.82 -9.93
CA LEU A 163 11.78 10.50 -9.89
C LEU A 163 11.72 11.91 -10.49
N GLY A 164 10.93 12.11 -11.56
CA GLY A 164 10.69 13.45 -12.10
C GLY A 164 9.92 14.37 -11.14
N THR A 165 8.88 13.83 -10.51
CA THR A 165 8.10 14.51 -9.46
C THR A 165 8.99 14.87 -8.27
N LEU A 166 9.85 13.95 -7.82
CA LEU A 166 10.80 14.15 -6.74
C LEU A 166 11.75 15.32 -7.01
N CYS A 167 12.34 15.40 -8.21
CA CYS A 167 13.22 16.51 -8.59
C CYS A 167 12.48 17.87 -8.56
N LYS A 168 11.17 17.86 -8.82
CA LYS A 168 10.35 19.08 -8.79
C LYS A 168 10.08 19.56 -7.37
N VAL A 169 9.73 18.65 -6.48
CA VAL A 169 9.30 18.98 -5.11
C VAL A 169 10.46 19.08 -4.12
N CYS A 170 11.59 18.44 -4.42
CA CYS A 170 12.80 18.48 -3.60
C CYS A 170 14.07 18.63 -4.47
N PRO A 171 14.25 19.76 -5.19
CA PRO A 171 15.43 20.00 -6.03
C PRO A 171 16.74 20.04 -5.24
N GLU A 172 16.64 20.35 -3.94
CA GLU A 172 17.74 20.35 -2.99
C GLU A 172 18.34 18.95 -2.80
N LEU A 173 17.55 17.88 -3.03
CA LEU A 173 17.99 16.49 -2.91
C LEU A 173 18.81 16.10 -4.14
N VAL A 174 18.20 16.22 -5.32
CA VAL A 174 18.78 15.89 -6.63
C VAL A 174 18.25 16.85 -7.68
N SER A 175 19.14 17.40 -8.50
CA SER A 175 18.79 18.23 -9.64
C SER A 175 18.19 17.41 -10.78
N LEU A 176 17.30 18.01 -11.57
CA LEU A 176 16.73 17.35 -12.74
C LEU A 176 17.82 16.94 -13.75
N GLU A 177 18.82 17.78 -13.96
CA GLU A 177 19.94 17.50 -14.88
C GLU A 177 20.67 16.21 -14.49
N ALA A 178 21.07 16.11 -13.21
CA ALA A 178 21.70 14.92 -12.65
C ALA A 178 20.82 13.67 -12.77
N MET A 179 19.52 13.81 -12.53
CA MET A 179 18.57 12.71 -12.66
C MET A 179 18.48 12.19 -14.09
N LEU A 180 18.33 13.09 -15.07
CA LEU A 180 18.24 12.73 -16.48
C LEU A 180 19.53 12.10 -16.99
N GLU A 181 20.69 12.67 -16.64
CA GLU A 181 22.01 12.12 -16.98
C GLU A 181 22.16 10.70 -16.41
N SER A 182 21.86 10.51 -15.12
CA SER A 182 21.96 9.22 -14.47
C SER A 182 21.04 8.17 -15.10
N ILE A 183 19.81 8.53 -15.45
CA ILE A 183 18.86 7.60 -16.08
C ILE A 183 19.30 7.22 -17.48
N GLN A 184 19.80 8.18 -18.28
CA GLN A 184 20.35 7.90 -19.60
C GLN A 184 21.53 6.92 -19.51
N GLU A 185 22.44 7.12 -18.57
CA GLU A 185 23.60 6.23 -18.39
C GLU A 185 23.21 4.82 -17.92
N GLN A 186 22.25 4.70 -17.00
CA GLN A 186 21.86 3.40 -16.43
C GLN A 186 20.96 2.57 -17.36
N THR A 187 20.20 3.23 -18.25
CA THR A 187 19.13 2.56 -19.01
C THR A 187 19.30 2.63 -20.52
N ASP A 188 20.11 3.57 -21.03
CA ASP A 188 20.23 3.90 -22.46
C ASP A 188 18.87 4.08 -23.17
N ASN A 189 17.86 4.60 -22.44
CA ASN A 189 16.48 4.68 -22.91
C ASN A 189 15.96 6.13 -22.87
N SER A 190 15.91 6.76 -24.03
CA SER A 190 15.42 8.14 -24.20
C SER A 190 13.94 8.32 -23.81
N THR A 191 13.13 7.27 -23.88
CA THR A 191 11.72 7.30 -23.46
C THR A 191 11.61 7.42 -21.95
N LYS A 192 12.49 6.76 -21.19
CA LYS A 192 12.56 6.90 -19.72
C LYS A 192 12.97 8.31 -19.31
N VAL A 193 13.99 8.87 -19.97
CA VAL A 193 14.41 10.26 -19.79
C VAL A 193 13.26 11.24 -20.06
N ALA A 194 12.54 11.05 -21.18
CA ALA A 194 11.38 11.87 -21.51
C ALA A 194 10.23 11.73 -20.49
N SER A 195 10.04 10.54 -19.90
CA SER A 195 9.04 10.30 -18.85
C SER A 195 9.35 11.12 -17.58
N VAL A 196 10.61 11.13 -17.16
CA VAL A 196 11.09 11.91 -15.99
C VAL A 196 10.88 13.40 -16.22
N GLN A 197 11.33 13.92 -17.37
CA GLN A 197 11.16 15.33 -17.74
C GLN A 197 9.69 15.73 -17.74
N ARG A 198 8.84 14.93 -18.38
CA ARG A 198 7.39 15.20 -18.46
C ARG A 198 6.74 15.21 -17.08
N ALA A 199 7.12 14.29 -16.19
CA ALA A 199 6.59 14.25 -14.84
C ALA A 199 7.03 15.47 -14.03
N HIS A 200 8.31 15.86 -14.10
CA HIS A 200 8.82 17.07 -13.48
C HIS A 200 8.03 18.32 -13.91
N ASP A 201 7.80 18.49 -15.22
CA ASP A 201 7.16 19.68 -15.77
C ASP A 201 5.66 19.78 -15.46
N ARG A 202 4.99 18.63 -15.32
CA ARG A 202 3.55 18.55 -15.05
C ARG A 202 3.19 18.50 -13.58
N THR A 203 4.16 18.24 -12.71
CA THR A 203 3.91 18.09 -11.28
C THR A 203 3.37 19.38 -10.69
N THR A 204 2.27 19.25 -9.96
CA THR A 204 1.67 20.28 -9.12
C THR A 204 1.50 19.72 -7.71
N THR A 205 1.54 20.59 -6.71
CA THR A 205 1.28 20.25 -5.32
C THR A 205 0.00 20.91 -4.82
N ARG A 206 -0.65 20.26 -3.87
CA ARG A 206 -1.70 20.85 -3.02
C ARG A 206 -1.14 20.94 -1.61
N LEU A 207 -1.18 22.14 -1.00
CA LEU A 207 -0.87 22.28 0.41
C LEU A 207 -1.94 21.58 1.24
N VAL A 208 -1.52 20.76 2.21
CA VAL A 208 -2.37 20.16 3.23
C VAL A 208 -2.11 20.91 4.53
N GLU A 209 -3.12 21.63 5.00
CA GLU A 209 -3.06 22.43 6.21
C GLU A 209 -3.24 21.57 7.47
N PRO A 210 -2.73 22.00 8.64
CA PRO A 210 -2.97 21.30 9.89
C PRO A 210 -4.47 21.11 10.15
N GLY A 211 -4.86 19.89 10.50
CA GLY A 211 -6.25 19.52 10.75
C GLY A 211 -7.05 19.12 9.51
N GLU A 212 -6.48 19.19 8.29
CA GLU A 212 -7.06 18.51 7.13
C GLU A 212 -6.77 17.00 7.18
N GLY A 213 -7.75 16.20 6.78
CA GLY A 213 -7.66 14.74 6.65
C GLY A 213 -8.46 13.96 7.69
N ASN A 214 -8.21 12.65 7.75
CA ASN A 214 -8.91 11.72 8.63
C ASN A 214 -8.58 11.99 10.11
N SER A 215 -9.62 12.27 10.90
CA SER A 215 -9.51 12.51 12.34
C SER A 215 -9.44 11.25 13.20
N GLU A 216 -9.53 10.06 12.60
CA GLU A 216 -9.35 8.80 13.30
C GLU A 216 -7.99 8.76 14.00
N THR A 217 -7.97 8.28 15.24
CA THR A 217 -6.72 8.02 15.94
C THR A 217 -6.25 6.62 15.57
N PRO A 218 -5.06 6.47 14.95
CA PRO A 218 -4.52 5.16 14.61
C PRO A 218 -4.48 4.26 15.85
N PHE A 219 -4.96 3.02 15.72
CA PHE A 219 -4.89 2.08 16.83
C PHE A 219 -3.45 1.74 17.15
N SER A 220 -3.18 1.52 18.44
CA SER A 220 -1.87 1.14 18.96
C SER A 220 -2.04 0.14 20.09
N PHE A 221 -0.95 -0.52 20.47
CA PHE A 221 -0.96 -1.53 21.52
C PHE A 221 0.09 -1.23 22.58
N ASP A 222 -0.23 -1.56 23.83
CA ASP A 222 0.71 -1.47 24.95
C ASP A 222 1.78 -2.57 24.82
N MET A 223 2.96 -2.19 24.34
CA MET A 223 4.10 -3.10 24.24
C MET A 223 4.73 -3.32 25.62
N PRO A 224 4.93 -4.58 26.07
CA PRO A 224 5.60 -4.84 27.33
C PRO A 224 7.05 -4.35 27.27
N GLY A 225 7.46 -3.59 28.27
CA GLY A 225 8.85 -3.20 28.44
C GLY A 225 9.70 -4.37 28.97
N TRP A 226 11.03 -4.24 28.91
CA TRP A 226 11.96 -5.29 29.37
C TRP A 226 11.75 -5.72 30.84
N LYS A 227 11.10 -4.89 31.67
CA LYS A 227 10.76 -5.20 33.07
C LYS A 227 9.44 -5.94 33.24
N THR A 228 8.55 -5.88 32.25
CA THR A 228 7.20 -6.45 32.29
C THR A 228 7.05 -7.64 31.35
N MET A 229 8.06 -7.93 30.53
CA MET A 229 8.13 -9.18 29.78
C MET A 229 8.17 -10.37 30.73
N GLU A 230 7.44 -11.42 30.37
CA GLU A 230 7.38 -12.67 31.13
C GLU A 230 8.75 -13.38 31.11
N GLU A 231 9.00 -14.20 32.13
CA GLU A 231 10.19 -15.05 32.15
C GLU A 231 10.02 -16.18 31.12
N GLY A 232 10.65 -16.00 29.94
CA GLY A 232 10.55 -16.92 28.81
C GLY A 232 9.52 -16.49 27.76
N LEU A 233 9.64 -17.07 26.55
CA LEU A 233 8.74 -16.77 25.44
C LEU A 233 7.51 -17.70 25.51
N VAL A 234 6.37 -17.17 25.92
CA VAL A 234 5.07 -17.88 25.86
C VAL A 234 4.26 -17.33 24.69
N ILE A 235 4.18 -18.11 23.60
CA ILE A 235 3.27 -17.81 22.49
C ILE A 235 1.90 -18.37 22.84
N ARG A 236 0.95 -17.48 23.16
CA ARG A 236 -0.44 -17.86 23.44
C ARG A 236 -1.12 -18.28 22.14
N GLY A 237 -1.82 -19.41 22.17
CA GLY A 237 -2.62 -19.85 21.03
C GLY A 237 -3.80 -18.90 20.77
N LEU A 238 -4.26 -18.85 19.52
CA LEU A 238 -5.50 -18.16 19.20
C LEU A 238 -6.69 -18.86 19.89
N PRO A 239 -7.73 -18.11 20.31
CA PRO A 239 -8.93 -18.72 20.86
C PRO A 239 -9.59 -19.64 19.83
N GLU A 240 -10.29 -20.67 20.30
CA GLU A 240 -11.15 -21.48 19.43
C GLU A 240 -12.28 -20.61 18.87
N GLY A 241 -12.74 -20.95 17.66
CA GLY A 241 -13.92 -20.31 17.10
C GLY A 241 -15.18 -20.62 17.91
N THR A 242 -16.16 -19.73 17.82
CA THR A 242 -17.45 -19.83 18.52
C THR A 242 -18.60 -19.84 17.50
N GLY A 243 -19.85 -19.97 17.94
CA GLY A 243 -20.98 -19.73 17.05
C GLY A 243 -21.02 -18.26 16.58
N PHE A 244 -21.74 -17.99 15.50
CA PHE A 244 -21.75 -16.66 14.89
C PHE A 244 -22.17 -15.59 15.91
N ARG A 245 -21.28 -14.65 16.22
CA ARG A 245 -21.49 -13.60 17.24
C ARG A 245 -21.93 -14.14 18.61
N GLY A 246 -21.46 -15.34 18.97
CA GLY A 246 -21.80 -16.00 20.24
C GLY A 246 -23.16 -16.69 20.26
N GLY A 247 -23.85 -16.83 19.12
CA GLY A 247 -25.08 -17.61 18.99
C GLY A 247 -24.84 -19.13 18.95
N ASP A 248 -25.93 -19.90 18.92
CA ASP A 248 -25.91 -21.37 18.84
C ASP A 248 -25.77 -21.91 17.39
N GLU A 249 -25.93 -21.03 16.39
CA GLU A 249 -25.84 -21.35 14.96
C GLU A 249 -24.70 -20.57 14.28
N GLY A 250 -24.29 -21.04 13.09
CA GLY A 250 -23.16 -20.47 12.36
C GLY A 250 -21.81 -20.75 13.03
N TYR A 251 -20.76 -20.07 12.55
CA TYR A 251 -19.39 -20.23 13.06
C TYR A 251 -18.56 -18.97 12.82
N GLN A 252 -17.88 -18.50 13.86
CA GLN A 252 -16.96 -17.37 13.82
C GLN A 252 -15.58 -17.84 14.28
N PRO A 253 -14.55 -17.81 13.41
CA PRO A 253 -13.18 -18.15 13.77
C PRO A 253 -12.64 -17.27 14.91
N GLY A 254 -11.80 -17.84 15.77
CA GLY A 254 -11.02 -17.06 16.72
C GLY A 254 -9.90 -16.31 16.00
N ARG A 255 -9.70 -15.04 16.33
CA ARG A 255 -8.79 -14.13 15.62
C ARG A 255 -7.82 -13.45 16.58
N SER A 256 -6.70 -12.96 16.02
CA SER A 256 -5.75 -12.15 16.80
C SER A 256 -6.37 -10.79 17.10
N GLU A 257 -6.35 -10.40 18.37
CA GLU A 257 -6.77 -9.05 18.78
C GLU A 257 -5.78 -7.98 18.34
N VAL A 258 -4.50 -8.36 18.22
CA VAL A 258 -3.38 -7.44 18.03
C VAL A 258 -2.85 -7.38 16.60
N PHE A 259 -3.24 -8.31 15.73
CA PHE A 259 -2.76 -8.34 14.35
C PHE A 259 -3.92 -8.18 13.38
N LYS A 260 -4.27 -6.92 13.15
CA LYS A 260 -5.23 -6.52 12.12
C LYS A 260 -4.55 -6.65 10.76
N LYS A 261 -5.28 -7.08 9.74
CA LYS A 261 -4.70 -7.35 8.40
C LYS A 261 -5.22 -6.41 7.33
N TRP A 262 -6.15 -5.53 7.69
CA TRP A 262 -6.85 -4.71 6.72
C TRP A 262 -5.96 -3.65 6.05
N SER A 263 -4.94 -3.17 6.76
CA SER A 263 -3.93 -2.24 6.23
C SER A 263 -3.09 -2.84 5.10
N THR A 264 -3.11 -4.15 4.89
CA THR A 264 -2.39 -4.84 3.80
C THR A 264 -3.15 -4.84 2.48
N ARG A 265 -4.39 -4.37 2.46
CA ARG A 265 -5.26 -4.44 1.28
C ARG A 265 -5.01 -3.32 0.30
N SER A 266 -4.98 -3.67 -0.97
CA SER A 266 -5.23 -2.76 -2.10
C SER A 266 -6.61 -3.01 -2.71
N MET A 267 -7.25 -4.12 -2.35
CA MET A 267 -8.58 -4.54 -2.79
C MET A 267 -9.21 -5.45 -1.74
N ARG A 268 -10.54 -5.48 -1.66
CA ARG A 268 -11.33 -6.34 -0.76
C ARG A 268 -12.48 -7.05 -1.49
N PRO A 269 -12.96 -8.20 -1.02
CA PRO A 269 -14.09 -8.88 -1.65
C PRO A 269 -15.42 -8.18 -1.33
N VAL A 270 -16.24 -7.99 -2.35
CA VAL A 270 -17.66 -7.65 -2.26
C VAL A 270 -18.48 -8.88 -2.63
N ILE A 271 -19.47 -9.23 -1.81
CA ILE A 271 -20.17 -10.52 -1.89
C ILE A 271 -21.61 -10.32 -2.35
N ASN A 272 -22.01 -11.00 -3.42
CA ASN A 272 -23.40 -11.13 -3.83
C ASN A 272 -24.07 -12.30 -3.10
N PHE A 273 -24.69 -12.01 -1.96
CA PHE A 273 -25.36 -12.99 -1.12
C PHE A 273 -26.56 -13.68 -1.80
N ASP A 274 -27.22 -13.03 -2.77
CA ASP A 274 -28.36 -13.61 -3.49
C ASP A 274 -27.95 -14.69 -4.49
N THR A 275 -26.72 -14.63 -5.00
CA THR A 275 -26.19 -15.62 -5.95
C THR A 275 -25.35 -16.72 -5.28
N CYS A 276 -25.05 -16.57 -3.98
CA CYS A 276 -24.24 -17.52 -3.25
C CYS A 276 -24.94 -18.88 -3.11
N ILE A 277 -24.30 -19.92 -3.65
CA ILE A 277 -24.79 -21.31 -3.59
C ILE A 277 -24.33 -22.08 -2.34
N LYS A 278 -23.71 -21.37 -1.38
CA LYS A 278 -23.27 -21.90 -0.08
C LYS A 278 -22.27 -23.06 -0.18
N CYS A 279 -21.42 -23.07 -1.20
CA CYS A 279 -20.52 -24.19 -1.51
C CYS A 279 -19.29 -24.35 -0.59
N THR A 280 -19.08 -23.47 0.41
CA THR A 280 -17.95 -23.46 1.37
C THR A 280 -16.56 -23.14 0.83
N LEU A 281 -16.37 -23.03 -0.50
CA LEU A 281 -15.02 -22.91 -1.08
C LEU A 281 -14.26 -21.65 -0.65
N CYS A 282 -14.93 -20.49 -0.63
CA CYS A 282 -14.32 -19.22 -0.19
C CYS A 282 -13.87 -19.28 1.27
N TRP A 283 -14.63 -19.94 2.15
CA TRP A 283 -14.29 -20.15 3.56
C TRP A 283 -13.12 -21.12 3.71
N LEU A 284 -13.17 -22.27 3.04
CA LEU A 284 -12.15 -23.33 3.15
C LEU A 284 -10.80 -22.91 2.59
N GLN A 285 -10.79 -22.12 1.50
CA GLN A 285 -9.57 -21.69 0.82
C GLN A 285 -9.03 -20.36 1.36
N CYS A 286 -9.73 -19.69 2.27
CA CYS A 286 -9.25 -18.45 2.86
C CYS A 286 -8.02 -18.73 3.74
N PRO A 287 -6.83 -18.22 3.38
CA PRO A 287 -5.62 -18.48 4.16
C PRO A 287 -5.63 -17.80 5.54
N ASP A 288 -6.48 -16.78 5.71
CA ASP A 288 -6.57 -15.95 6.91
C ASP A 288 -7.78 -16.25 7.78
N THR A 289 -8.65 -17.21 7.39
CA THR A 289 -9.89 -17.52 8.09
C THR A 289 -10.76 -16.27 8.36
N CYS A 290 -10.84 -15.37 7.38
CA CYS A 290 -11.58 -14.11 7.53
C CYS A 290 -13.11 -14.28 7.36
N PHE A 291 -13.59 -15.40 6.84
CA PHE A 291 -15.03 -15.62 6.66
C PHE A 291 -15.70 -16.15 7.94
N ASP A 292 -16.76 -15.46 8.35
CA ASP A 292 -17.73 -15.91 9.33
C ASP A 292 -18.85 -16.67 8.61
N VAL A 293 -19.20 -17.86 9.11
CA VAL A 293 -20.35 -18.62 8.64
C VAL A 293 -21.59 -18.09 9.36
N THR A 294 -22.51 -17.49 8.62
CA THR A 294 -23.71 -16.89 9.17
C THR A 294 -24.74 -17.98 9.54
N PRO A 295 -25.76 -17.69 10.38
CA PRO A 295 -26.78 -18.68 10.76
C PRO A 295 -27.55 -19.25 9.57
N ASP A 296 -27.75 -18.46 8.51
CA ASP A 296 -28.38 -18.90 7.27
C ASP A 296 -27.42 -19.62 6.31
N GLY A 297 -26.17 -19.87 6.70
CA GLY A 297 -25.18 -20.65 5.95
C GLY A 297 -24.50 -19.89 4.80
N LEU A 298 -24.56 -18.56 4.82
CA LEU A 298 -23.75 -17.69 3.97
C LEU A 298 -22.38 -17.42 4.62
N TYR A 299 -21.52 -16.70 3.91
CA TYR A 299 -20.15 -16.41 4.33
C TYR A 299 -19.92 -14.90 4.32
N ASP A 300 -19.84 -14.29 5.49
CA ASP A 300 -19.55 -12.87 5.65
C ASP A 300 -18.04 -12.68 5.87
N ALA A 301 -17.39 -11.87 5.04
CA ALA A 301 -15.96 -11.64 5.18
C ALA A 301 -15.71 -10.55 6.24
N ASN A 302 -15.00 -10.90 7.31
CA ASN A 302 -14.56 -9.96 8.32
C ASN A 302 -13.48 -9.03 7.75
N MET A 303 -13.85 -7.77 7.50
CA MET A 303 -12.97 -6.79 6.87
C MET A 303 -11.86 -6.27 7.79
N GLU A 304 -11.84 -6.56 9.09
CA GLU A 304 -10.65 -6.25 9.90
C GLU A 304 -9.51 -7.27 9.71
N SER A 305 -9.88 -8.49 9.32
CA SER A 305 -8.98 -9.65 9.25
C SER A 305 -8.66 -10.06 7.80
N CYS A 306 -9.43 -9.57 6.84
CA CYS A 306 -9.18 -9.79 5.42
C CYS A 306 -7.92 -9.05 4.96
N CYS A 307 -6.97 -9.78 4.38
CA CYS A 307 -5.75 -9.22 3.80
C CYS A 307 -5.86 -8.86 2.32
N GLY A 308 -7.01 -9.13 1.69
CA GLY A 308 -7.27 -8.74 0.28
C GLY A 308 -6.61 -9.63 -0.77
N CYS A 309 -6.29 -10.89 -0.45
CA CYS A 309 -5.52 -11.78 -1.35
C CYS A 309 -6.24 -12.25 -2.62
N GLY A 310 -7.57 -12.05 -2.75
CA GLY A 310 -8.33 -12.44 -3.95
C GLY A 310 -8.60 -13.94 -4.12
N VAL A 311 -8.09 -14.82 -3.26
CA VAL A 311 -8.31 -16.28 -3.37
C VAL A 311 -9.80 -16.63 -3.39
N CYS A 312 -10.62 -15.94 -2.61
CA CYS A 312 -12.06 -16.17 -2.54
C CYS A 312 -12.80 -15.88 -3.87
N GLU A 313 -12.41 -14.85 -4.61
CA GLU A 313 -12.92 -14.57 -5.96
C GLU A 313 -12.47 -15.66 -6.93
N ALA A 314 -11.18 -16.03 -6.90
CA ALA A 314 -10.60 -17.02 -7.81
C ALA A 314 -11.19 -18.43 -7.68
N VAL A 315 -11.62 -18.83 -6.48
CA VAL A 315 -12.18 -20.18 -6.23
C VAL A 315 -13.71 -20.21 -6.28
N CYS A 316 -14.39 -19.07 -6.37
CA CYS A 316 -15.84 -19.03 -6.37
C CYS A 316 -16.37 -19.58 -7.71
N PRO A 317 -17.23 -20.62 -7.71
CA PRO A 317 -17.72 -21.23 -8.95
C PRO A 317 -18.87 -20.43 -9.59
N VAL A 318 -19.39 -19.43 -8.89
CA VAL A 318 -20.48 -18.58 -9.36
C VAL A 318 -19.88 -17.26 -9.86
N PRO A 319 -20.04 -16.92 -11.15
CA PRO A 319 -19.55 -15.65 -11.69
C PRO A 319 -20.08 -14.46 -10.90
N ASP A 320 -19.20 -13.51 -10.60
CA ASP A 320 -19.50 -12.27 -9.87
C ASP A 320 -20.16 -12.45 -8.48
N CYS A 321 -20.13 -13.67 -7.92
CA CYS A 321 -20.65 -13.88 -6.56
C CYS A 321 -19.70 -13.31 -5.50
N VAL A 322 -18.39 -13.39 -5.75
CA VAL A 322 -17.37 -12.70 -4.98
C VAL A 322 -16.56 -11.92 -5.99
N THR A 323 -16.58 -10.60 -5.87
CA THR A 323 -15.82 -9.72 -6.74
C THR A 323 -14.92 -8.88 -5.87
N MET A 324 -13.61 -8.95 -6.08
CA MET A 324 -12.71 -8.02 -5.40
C MET A 324 -13.03 -6.60 -5.87
N VAL A 325 -12.80 -5.56 -5.09
CA VAL A 325 -13.03 -4.14 -5.42
C VAL A 325 -11.91 -3.33 -4.80
N SER A 326 -11.47 -2.25 -5.48
CA SER A 326 -10.41 -1.37 -5.00
C SER A 326 -10.67 -0.91 -3.57
N GLU A 327 -9.66 -1.00 -2.71
CA GLU A 327 -9.77 -0.60 -1.30
C GLU A 327 -10.12 0.88 -1.16
N ALA A 328 -9.75 1.72 -2.14
CA ALA A 328 -10.06 3.15 -2.19
C ALA A 328 -11.56 3.44 -2.04
N GLU A 329 -12.43 2.57 -2.55
CA GLU A 329 -13.89 2.76 -2.58
C GLU A 329 -14.60 2.61 -1.21
N PHE A 330 -13.85 2.36 -0.13
CA PHE A 330 -14.42 1.98 1.18
C PHE A 330 -13.83 2.80 2.33
N ASN A 331 -14.66 3.40 3.16
CA ASN A 331 -14.23 4.16 4.34
C ASN A 331 -14.48 3.44 5.68
N ASP A 332 -14.92 2.18 5.65
CA ASP A 332 -15.18 1.37 6.84
C ASP A 332 -14.77 -0.10 6.65
N ASN A 333 -14.89 -0.90 7.71
CA ASN A 333 -14.68 -2.35 7.72
C ASN A 333 -15.94 -3.10 8.21
N ASN A 334 -17.13 -2.55 7.96
CA ASN A 334 -18.39 -3.08 8.43
C ASN A 334 -18.77 -4.41 7.73
N SER A 335 -19.64 -5.18 8.40
CA SER A 335 -20.19 -6.42 7.87
C SER A 335 -21.07 -6.16 6.65
N GLN A 336 -20.74 -6.82 5.54
CA GLN A 336 -21.56 -6.75 4.32
C GLN A 336 -22.84 -7.56 4.48
N TRP A 337 -22.80 -8.67 5.20
CA TRP A 337 -24.00 -9.47 5.47
C TRP A 337 -25.02 -8.72 6.34
N ASP A 338 -24.57 -7.93 7.33
CA ASP A 338 -25.48 -7.07 8.10
C ASP A 338 -26.15 -6.02 7.22
N ALA A 339 -25.38 -5.36 6.35
CA ALA A 339 -25.89 -4.37 5.43
C ALA A 339 -26.92 -4.98 4.45
N TRP A 340 -26.62 -6.14 3.87
CA TRP A 340 -27.54 -6.88 3.00
C TRP A 340 -28.79 -7.34 3.73
N THR A 341 -28.66 -7.83 4.97
CA THR A 341 -29.81 -8.30 5.76
C THR A 341 -30.73 -7.14 6.15
N ALA A 342 -30.16 -5.96 6.43
CA ALA A 342 -30.92 -4.76 6.75
C ALA A 342 -31.66 -4.17 5.55
N ASP A 343 -31.02 -4.11 4.38
CA ASP A 343 -31.60 -3.60 3.14
C ASP A 343 -31.00 -4.30 1.91
N LYS A 344 -31.66 -5.35 1.44
CA LYS A 344 -31.20 -6.14 0.29
C LYS A 344 -31.15 -5.33 -0.99
N ASP A 345 -32.18 -4.53 -1.26
CA ASP A 345 -32.28 -3.76 -2.51
C ASP A 345 -31.21 -2.66 -2.54
N GLY A 346 -31.03 -1.96 -1.41
CA GLY A 346 -29.98 -0.96 -1.25
C GLY A 346 -28.58 -1.56 -1.39
N TYR A 347 -28.30 -2.66 -0.69
CA TYR A 347 -27.03 -3.37 -0.78
C TYR A 347 -26.74 -3.84 -2.20
N ASN A 348 -27.71 -4.47 -2.88
CA ASN A 348 -27.53 -4.96 -4.23
C ASN A 348 -27.22 -3.83 -5.21
N LYS A 349 -27.91 -2.69 -5.09
CA LYS A 349 -27.63 -1.51 -5.91
C LYS A 349 -26.21 -0.98 -5.65
N TRP A 350 -25.81 -0.87 -4.39
CA TRP A 350 -24.46 -0.43 -3.99
C TRP A 350 -23.38 -1.38 -4.55
N MET A 351 -23.55 -2.68 -4.36
CA MET A 351 -22.66 -3.71 -4.87
C MET A 351 -22.55 -3.67 -6.39
N THR A 352 -23.68 -3.58 -7.12
CA THR A 352 -23.67 -3.53 -8.58
C THR A 352 -22.85 -2.35 -9.10
N VAL A 353 -22.98 -1.16 -8.50
CA VAL A 353 -22.18 0.01 -8.89
C VAL A 353 -20.68 -0.28 -8.75
N LEU A 354 -20.25 -0.84 -7.61
CA LEU A 354 -18.85 -1.15 -7.37
C LEU A 354 -18.29 -2.24 -8.30
N VAL A 355 -19.08 -3.29 -8.55
CA VAL A 355 -18.72 -4.40 -9.43
C VAL A 355 -18.65 -3.93 -10.89
N ASP A 356 -19.57 -3.10 -11.34
CA ASP A 356 -19.56 -2.58 -12.70
C ASP A 356 -18.41 -1.60 -12.92
N GLN A 357 -18.12 -0.71 -11.96
CA GLN A 357 -16.93 0.15 -12.00
C GLN A 357 -15.65 -0.69 -12.09
N THR A 358 -15.54 -1.72 -11.25
CA THR A 358 -14.45 -2.67 -11.25
C THR A 358 -14.21 -3.30 -12.63
N LYS A 359 -15.28 -3.69 -13.34
CA LYS A 359 -15.18 -4.32 -14.67
C LYS A 359 -14.65 -3.38 -15.75
N THR A 360 -14.72 -2.07 -15.52
CA THR A 360 -14.13 -1.07 -16.43
C THR A 360 -12.64 -0.85 -16.19
N GLU A 361 -12.08 -1.42 -15.12
CA GLU A 361 -10.67 -1.28 -14.76
C GLU A 361 -9.89 -2.56 -15.07
N THR A 362 -8.81 -2.44 -15.86
CA THR A 362 -7.89 -3.56 -16.07
C THR A 362 -7.14 -3.85 -14.78
N ARG A 363 -7.41 -5.02 -14.19
CA ARG A 363 -6.74 -5.50 -12.97
C ARG A 363 -5.48 -6.25 -13.31
N THR A 364 -4.42 -5.98 -12.58
CA THR A 364 -3.23 -6.83 -12.57
C THR A 364 -3.08 -7.45 -11.19
N HIS A 365 -3.32 -8.75 -11.04
CA HIS A 365 -3.11 -9.50 -9.78
C HIS A 365 -1.62 -9.78 -9.47
N GLY A 366 -0.72 -9.03 -10.12
CA GLY A 366 0.65 -9.44 -10.32
C GLY A 366 0.74 -10.66 -11.24
N PHE A 367 1.87 -10.82 -11.91
CA PHE A 367 2.04 -11.88 -12.89
C PHE A 367 2.39 -13.20 -12.20
N HIS A 368 1.61 -14.24 -12.49
CA HIS A 368 1.75 -15.56 -11.87
C HIS A 368 2.65 -16.53 -12.65
N HIS A 369 3.04 -16.18 -13.87
CA HIS A 369 3.94 -16.96 -14.72
C HIS A 369 4.92 -16.08 -15.51
N VAL A 370 6.03 -16.69 -15.92
CA VAL A 370 7.00 -16.07 -16.85
C VAL A 370 6.32 -15.94 -18.22
N GLY A 371 6.34 -14.74 -18.80
CA GLY A 371 5.68 -14.42 -20.08
C GLY A 371 4.36 -13.65 -19.96
N GLY A 372 3.74 -13.62 -18.77
CA GLY A 372 2.47 -12.90 -18.58
C GLY A 372 2.55 -11.39 -18.89
N TYR A 373 3.73 -10.78 -18.74
CA TYR A 373 3.96 -9.38 -19.14
C TYR A 373 3.86 -9.19 -20.66
N ASP A 374 4.48 -10.07 -21.43
CA ASP A 374 4.46 -9.99 -22.88
C ASP A 374 3.02 -10.21 -23.39
N GLU A 375 2.26 -11.09 -22.73
CA GLU A 375 0.84 -11.32 -22.99
C GLU A 375 0.00 -10.04 -22.76
N GLU A 376 0.16 -9.37 -21.62
CA GLU A 376 -0.61 -8.15 -21.30
C GLU A 376 -0.21 -6.96 -22.18
N ILE A 377 1.09 -6.80 -22.49
CA ILE A 377 1.58 -5.79 -23.44
C ILE A 377 0.96 -6.04 -24.82
N THR A 378 1.00 -7.28 -25.31
CA THR A 378 0.42 -7.63 -26.62
C THR A 378 -1.09 -7.36 -26.63
N ALA A 379 -1.81 -7.73 -25.58
CA ALA A 379 -3.25 -7.48 -25.46
C ALA A 379 -3.60 -5.98 -25.42
N THR A 380 -2.72 -5.15 -24.87
CA THR A 380 -2.90 -3.68 -24.83
C THR A 380 -2.54 -3.03 -26.17
N GLU A 381 -1.61 -3.61 -26.93
CA GLU A 381 -1.27 -3.15 -28.29
C GLU A 381 -2.32 -3.55 -29.34
N GLU A 382 -3.07 -4.63 -29.09
CA GLU A 382 -4.16 -5.13 -29.95
C GLU A 382 -5.53 -4.46 -29.68
N ALA A 383 -5.69 -3.79 -28.53
CA ALA A 383 -6.91 -3.07 -28.12
C ALA A 383 -6.86 -1.58 -28.48
#